data_AF-A0A5F1S7M9-F1
#
_entry.id   AF-A0A5F1S7M9-F1
#
_cell.length_a   1.000
_cell.length_b   1.000
_cell.length_c   1.000
_cell.angle_alpha   90.00
_cell.angle_beta   90.00
_cell.angle_gamma   90.00
#
_symmetry.space_group_name_H-M   'P 1'
#
loop_
_entity.id
_entity.type
_entity.pdbx_description
1 polymer ?
#
loop_
_entity_poly.entity_id
_entity_poly.type
_entity_poly.pdbx_seq_one_letter_code
_entity_poly.pdbx_strand_id
1 'polypeptide(L)'
;MKTKISLLIAMLSLLPVPAFAHPHIFIDAKFEVVSAPDGSISELRNVWSFDEVFTSSVLMDYGKSGDQALSASELKAVGKTVRDSLAQYGYYTNVTSNGKAVPMAKPDAVEANYKDGSLTLTFSLKPEQKTFLKGTTIFGIYDKTLYTAVDFATDNDLTTSGQALGRCKRKVIRPNPKEVMAENQAALTSMFFSDPKGTDYSLLVATRLEVQC
;
A
#
# COMPACT_ATOMS: atom_id res chain seq x y z
N MET A 1 18.53 -38.25 -36.84
CA MET A 1 17.75 -38.12 -35.59
C MET A 1 18.33 -37.06 -34.64
N LYS A 2 19.64 -37.09 -34.31
CA LYS A 2 20.27 -36.17 -33.34
C LYS A 2 20.13 -34.66 -33.68
N THR A 3 20.24 -34.28 -34.95
CA THR A 3 20.09 -32.88 -35.41
C THR A 3 18.67 -32.34 -35.30
N LYS A 4 17.65 -33.18 -35.52
CA LYS A 4 16.24 -32.81 -35.36
C LYS A 4 15.87 -32.60 -33.89
N ILE A 5 16.46 -33.40 -32.99
CA ILE A 5 16.27 -33.27 -31.54
C ILE A 5 16.90 -31.95 -31.03
N SER A 6 18.10 -31.60 -31.52
CA SER A 6 18.76 -30.34 -31.16
C SER A 6 17.98 -29.09 -31.59
N LEU A 7 17.35 -29.14 -32.78
CA LEU A 7 16.53 -28.04 -33.28
C LEU A 7 15.24 -27.86 -32.48
N LEU A 8 14.62 -28.98 -32.05
CA LEU A 8 13.42 -28.95 -31.21
C LEU A 8 13.69 -28.36 -29.83
N ILE A 9 14.84 -28.69 -29.23
CA ILE A 9 15.26 -28.17 -27.93
C ILE A 9 15.55 -26.65 -28.01
N ALA A 10 16.23 -26.20 -29.07
CA ALA A 10 16.48 -24.77 -29.29
C ALA A 10 15.17 -23.97 -29.50
N MET A 11 14.18 -24.56 -30.15
CA MET A 11 12.87 -23.92 -30.37
C MET A 11 12.02 -23.87 -29.09
N LEU A 12 12.17 -24.86 -28.19
CA LEU A 12 11.51 -24.87 -26.88
C LEU A 12 12.07 -23.82 -25.92
N SER A 13 13.36 -23.48 -26.03
CA SER A 13 13.99 -22.43 -25.20
C SER A 13 13.61 -20.98 -25.57
N LEU A 14 12.89 -20.79 -26.68
CA LEU A 14 12.39 -19.48 -27.13
C LEU A 14 10.94 -19.22 -26.71
N LEU A 15 10.30 -20.15 -26.00
CA LEU A 15 8.93 -19.95 -25.51
C LEU A 15 8.94 -18.89 -24.40
N PRO A 16 8.17 -17.80 -24.53
CA PRO A 16 8.05 -16.80 -23.47
C PRO A 16 7.39 -17.45 -22.26
N VAL A 17 8.16 -17.66 -21.19
CA VAL A 17 7.61 -18.05 -19.90
C VAL A 17 6.97 -16.81 -19.28
N PRO A 18 5.72 -16.87 -18.80
CA PRO A 18 5.14 -15.77 -18.07
C PRO A 18 6.01 -15.46 -16.84
N ALA A 19 6.63 -14.29 -16.83
CA ALA A 19 7.28 -13.78 -15.64
C ALA A 19 6.20 -13.33 -14.66
N PHE A 20 6.13 -13.96 -13.49
CA PHE A 20 5.38 -13.43 -12.35
C PHE A 20 6.12 -12.20 -11.82
N ALA A 21 5.98 -11.08 -12.52
CA ALA A 21 6.54 -9.81 -12.11
C ALA A 21 5.45 -9.05 -11.32
N HIS A 22 5.68 -8.96 -10.00
CA HIS A 22 4.99 -8.16 -8.98
C HIS A 22 3.74 -8.78 -8.35
N PRO A 23 3.55 -8.59 -7.02
CA PRO A 23 4.32 -7.75 -6.05
C PRO A 23 5.58 -8.40 -5.45
N HIS A 24 6.54 -7.59 -5.01
CA HIS A 24 7.77 -8.03 -4.30
C HIS A 24 7.62 -8.01 -2.78
N ILE A 25 6.73 -7.15 -2.27
CA ILE A 25 6.38 -7.04 -0.86
C ILE A 25 4.86 -7.08 -0.77
N PHE A 26 4.35 -7.85 0.20
CA PHE A 26 2.93 -7.90 0.52
C PHE A 26 2.71 -7.38 1.94
N ILE A 27 1.70 -6.53 2.07
CA ILE A 27 1.27 -5.94 3.34
C ILE A 27 -0.19 -6.29 3.55
N ASP A 28 -0.47 -6.98 4.65
CA ASP A 28 -1.80 -7.06 5.23
C ASP A 28 -2.01 -5.84 6.12
N ALA A 29 -2.80 -4.89 5.63
CA ALA A 29 -3.00 -3.60 6.26
C ALA A 29 -4.30 -3.53 7.08
N LYS A 30 -4.25 -2.70 8.12
CA LYS A 30 -5.40 -2.09 8.78
C LYS A 30 -5.25 -0.59 8.76
N PHE A 31 -6.34 0.10 8.48
CA PHE A 31 -6.38 1.53 8.30
C PHE A 31 -7.57 2.13 9.06
N GLU A 32 -7.34 3.20 9.80
CA GLU A 32 -8.38 3.92 10.54
C GLU A 32 -8.31 5.41 10.23
N VAL A 33 -9.44 6.00 9.83
CA VAL A 33 -9.61 7.45 9.75
C VAL A 33 -10.18 7.97 11.06
N VAL A 34 -9.45 8.85 11.75
CA VAL A 34 -9.88 9.47 13.00
C VAL A 34 -10.31 10.91 12.74
N SER A 35 -11.52 11.27 13.16
CA SER A 35 -12.02 12.65 13.09
C SER A 35 -11.80 13.42 14.39
N ALA A 36 -11.45 14.69 14.26
CA ALA A 36 -11.43 15.65 15.35
C ALA A 36 -12.87 16.13 15.68
N PRO A 37 -13.12 16.64 16.90
CA PRO A 37 -14.45 17.13 17.29
C PRO A 37 -15.00 18.25 16.40
N ASP A 38 -14.14 19.03 15.76
CA ASP A 38 -14.52 20.11 14.85
C ASP A 38 -14.90 19.63 13.43
N GLY A 39 -14.82 18.33 13.18
CA GLY A 39 -15.14 17.73 11.88
C GLY A 39 -14.00 17.74 10.87
N SER A 40 -12.77 18.04 11.29
CA SER A 40 -11.57 17.80 10.50
C SER A 40 -11.00 16.40 10.69
N ILE A 41 -10.15 15.96 9.74
CA ILE A 41 -9.33 14.75 9.90
C ILE A 41 -8.29 15.04 10.99
N SER A 42 -8.30 14.23 12.05
CA SER A 42 -7.32 14.31 13.14
C SER A 42 -6.04 13.57 12.77
N GLU A 43 -6.17 12.29 12.41
CA GLU A 43 -5.07 11.44 11.99
C GLU A 43 -5.57 10.23 11.19
N LEU A 44 -4.66 9.62 10.45
CA LEU A 44 -4.85 8.40 9.67
C LEU A 44 -3.91 7.34 10.23
N ARG A 45 -4.44 6.33 10.90
CA ARG A 45 -3.65 5.29 11.57
C ARG A 45 -3.48 4.10 10.65
N ASN A 46 -2.26 3.60 10.57
CA ASN A 46 -1.86 2.46 9.78
C ASN A 46 -1.26 1.39 10.69
N VAL A 47 -1.65 0.14 10.47
CA VAL A 47 -0.99 -1.06 11.00
C VAL A 47 -0.74 -2.01 9.84
N TRP A 48 0.53 -2.30 9.57
CA TRP A 48 0.96 -3.06 8.41
C TRP A 48 1.70 -4.32 8.85
N SER A 49 1.16 -5.49 8.56
CA SER A 49 1.85 -6.77 8.74
C SER A 49 2.47 -7.20 7.43
N PHE A 50 3.75 -7.52 7.46
CA PHE A 50 4.52 -7.86 6.26
C PHE A 50 4.59 -9.37 6.06
N ASP A 51 4.74 -9.77 4.79
CA ASP A 51 5.00 -11.16 4.42
C ASP A 51 6.32 -11.70 5.00
N GLU A 52 6.46 -13.02 4.93
CA GLU A 52 7.61 -13.77 5.47
C GLU A 52 8.93 -13.40 4.77
N VAL A 53 8.92 -13.15 3.46
CA VAL A 53 10.13 -12.88 2.68
C VAL A 53 10.69 -11.51 3.05
N PHE A 54 9.83 -10.48 3.07
CA PHE A 54 10.25 -9.16 3.50
C PHE A 54 10.68 -9.16 4.96
N THR A 55 9.89 -9.80 5.84
CA THR A 55 10.24 -9.94 7.26
C THR A 55 11.62 -10.59 7.44
N SER A 56 11.91 -11.65 6.68
CA SER A 56 13.21 -12.34 6.72
C SER A 56 14.36 -11.45 6.24
N SER A 57 14.16 -10.63 5.21
CA SER A 57 15.19 -9.66 4.79
C SER A 57 15.52 -8.64 5.88
N VAL A 58 14.50 -8.12 6.58
CA VAL A 58 14.71 -7.19 7.69
C VAL A 58 15.46 -7.86 8.84
N LEU A 59 15.14 -9.14 9.14
CA LEU A 59 15.89 -9.92 10.12
C LEU A 59 17.36 -10.09 9.73
N MET A 60 17.67 -10.37 8.46
CA MET A 60 19.05 -10.50 7.99
C MET A 60 19.83 -9.17 8.04
N ASP A 61 19.16 -8.06 7.69
CA ASP A 61 19.81 -6.75 7.63
C ASP A 61 20.04 -6.14 9.02
N TYR A 62 19.14 -6.40 9.97
CA TYR A 62 19.16 -5.77 11.29
C TYR A 62 19.49 -6.70 12.44
N GLY A 63 19.20 -7.99 12.35
CA GLY A 63 19.44 -8.98 13.40
C GLY A 63 20.93 -9.32 13.50
N LYS A 64 21.64 -8.65 14.41
CA LYS A 64 23.09 -8.82 14.57
C LYS A 64 23.47 -9.92 15.56
N SER A 65 22.55 -10.26 16.45
CA SER A 65 22.65 -11.41 17.34
C SER A 65 22.02 -12.59 16.61
N GLY A 66 22.68 -13.75 16.52
CA GLY A 66 22.15 -14.96 15.85
C GLY A 66 20.88 -15.57 16.49
N ASP A 67 20.14 -14.76 17.24
CA ASP A 67 18.83 -15.04 17.78
C ASP A 67 17.79 -14.77 16.69
N GLN A 68 16.72 -15.57 16.67
CA GLN A 68 15.60 -15.37 15.73
C GLN A 68 14.69 -14.20 16.16
N ALA A 69 15.25 -13.09 16.66
CA ALA A 69 14.52 -11.95 17.19
C ALA A 69 15.26 -10.62 16.95
N LEU A 70 14.50 -9.52 16.96
CA LEU A 70 15.04 -8.16 16.92
C LEU A 70 14.97 -7.51 18.29
N SER A 71 16.07 -6.93 18.74
CA SER A 71 16.12 -6.11 19.96
C SER A 71 15.34 -4.80 19.77
N ALA A 72 14.98 -4.15 20.89
CA ALA A 72 14.28 -2.87 20.86
C ALA A 72 15.06 -1.77 20.11
N SER A 73 16.39 -1.77 20.19
CA SER A 73 17.23 -0.82 19.44
C SER A 73 17.25 -1.11 17.94
N GLU A 74 17.25 -2.38 17.54
CA GLU A 74 17.17 -2.78 16.13
C GLU A 74 15.80 -2.44 15.55
N LEU A 75 14.71 -2.74 16.25
CA LEU A 75 13.35 -2.35 15.84
C LEU A 75 13.21 -0.83 15.70
N LYS A 76 13.79 -0.05 16.63
CA LYS A 76 13.81 1.42 16.52
C LYS A 76 14.58 1.88 15.28
N ALA A 77 15.67 1.21 14.92
CA ALA A 77 16.43 1.51 13.71
C ALA A 77 15.64 1.16 12.44
N VAL A 78 14.94 0.02 12.41
CA VAL A 78 14.02 -0.36 11.32
C VAL A 78 12.95 0.72 11.14
N GLY A 79 12.25 1.08 12.22
CA GLY A 79 11.21 2.10 12.18
C GLY A 79 11.72 3.46 11.66
N LYS A 80 12.91 3.89 12.09
CA LYS A 80 13.54 5.12 11.57
C LYS A 80 13.83 5.02 10.07
N THR A 81 14.42 3.93 9.60
CA THR A 81 14.72 3.74 8.18
C THR A 81 13.46 3.71 7.33
N VAL A 82 12.41 3.00 7.77
CA VAL A 82 11.13 2.97 7.05
C VAL A 82 10.48 4.36 7.03
N ARG A 83 10.46 5.07 8.16
CA ARG A 83 9.97 6.45 8.24
C ARG A 83 10.65 7.37 7.23
N ASP A 84 11.96 7.25 7.08
CA ASP A 84 12.74 8.12 6.20
C ASP A 84 12.59 7.72 4.72
N SER A 85 12.60 6.42 4.42
CA SER A 85 12.52 5.89 3.04
C SER A 85 11.13 6.01 2.41
N LEU A 86 10.05 5.82 3.18
CA LEU A 86 8.68 5.93 2.67
C LEU A 86 8.18 7.36 2.46
N ALA A 87 8.94 8.36 2.92
CA ALA A 87 8.58 9.77 2.75
C ALA A 87 8.39 10.14 1.27
N GLN A 88 9.27 9.65 0.39
CA GLN A 88 9.21 9.91 -1.05
C GLN A 88 8.01 9.23 -1.74
N TYR A 89 7.39 8.26 -1.08
CA TYR A 89 6.21 7.53 -1.57
C TYR A 89 4.92 7.95 -0.85
N GLY A 90 4.96 9.01 -0.04
CA GLY A 90 3.81 9.48 0.73
C GLY A 90 3.25 8.43 1.70
N TYR A 91 4.09 7.51 2.17
CA TYR A 91 3.68 6.39 3.04
C TYR A 91 2.55 5.56 2.43
N TYR A 92 2.52 5.47 1.09
CA TYR A 92 1.46 4.84 0.30
C TYR A 92 0.05 5.36 0.58
N THR A 93 -0.10 6.46 1.33
CA THR A 93 -1.38 6.99 1.76
C THR A 93 -1.81 8.11 0.82
N ASN A 94 -2.80 7.82 -0.01
CA ASN A 94 -3.35 8.72 -1.01
C ASN A 94 -4.72 9.19 -0.56
N VAL A 95 -4.88 10.50 -0.34
CA VAL A 95 -6.13 11.10 0.13
C VAL A 95 -6.60 12.16 -0.85
N THR A 96 -7.87 12.10 -1.21
CA THR A 96 -8.53 13.18 -1.95
C THR A 96 -9.79 13.65 -1.23
N SER A 97 -10.02 14.95 -1.21
CA SER A 97 -11.25 15.56 -0.73
C SER A 97 -11.89 16.35 -1.86
N ASN A 98 -13.09 15.92 -2.28
CA ASN A 98 -13.82 16.46 -3.42
C ASN A 98 -12.94 16.56 -4.69
N GLY A 99 -12.16 15.50 -4.95
CA GLY A 99 -11.26 15.40 -6.10
C GLY A 99 -9.93 16.15 -5.97
N LYS A 100 -9.68 16.89 -4.87
CA LYS A 100 -8.40 17.57 -4.63
C LYS A 100 -7.51 16.73 -3.71
N ALA A 101 -6.24 16.58 -4.07
CA ALA A 101 -5.27 15.88 -3.23
C ALA A 101 -5.11 16.58 -1.86
N VAL A 102 -5.02 15.78 -0.80
CA VAL A 102 -4.75 16.24 0.56
C VAL A 102 -3.36 15.77 0.95
N PRO A 103 -2.33 16.64 0.96
CA PRO A 103 -0.98 16.26 1.36
C PRO A 103 -0.92 15.81 2.82
N MET A 104 -0.22 14.71 3.07
CA MET A 104 0.00 14.17 4.41
C MET A 104 1.39 14.55 4.91
N ALA A 105 1.47 15.01 6.15
CA ALA A 105 2.73 15.26 6.83
C ALA A 105 3.45 13.95 7.15
N LYS A 106 4.79 14.02 7.19
CA LYS A 106 5.65 12.95 7.68
C LYS A 106 5.22 12.53 9.10
N PRO A 107 5.07 11.22 9.40
CA PRO A 107 4.69 10.76 10.73
C PRO A 107 5.79 11.10 11.74
N ASP A 108 5.40 11.32 12.99
CA ASP A 108 6.31 11.60 14.08
C ASP A 108 7.28 10.42 14.30
N ALA A 109 6.74 9.20 14.28
CA ALA A 109 7.47 7.94 14.36
C ALA A 109 6.80 6.84 13.51
N VAL A 110 7.59 5.82 13.17
CA VAL A 110 7.09 4.52 12.72
C VAL A 110 7.59 3.50 13.73
N GLU A 111 6.67 2.82 14.37
CA GLU A 111 6.97 1.82 15.39
C GLU A 111 7.04 0.45 14.71
N ALA A 112 8.18 -0.21 14.82
CA ALA A 112 8.35 -1.57 14.34
C ALA A 112 8.23 -2.56 15.49
N ASN A 113 7.55 -3.66 15.25
CA ASN A 113 7.45 -4.79 16.15
C ASN A 113 7.70 -6.09 15.37
N TYR A 114 8.38 -7.05 15.99
CA TYR A 114 8.56 -8.38 15.39
C TYR A 114 8.08 -9.43 16.38
N LYS A 115 7.09 -10.22 15.98
CA LYS A 115 6.48 -11.24 16.83
C LYS A 115 5.94 -12.37 15.97
N ASP A 116 6.11 -13.61 16.43
CA ASP A 116 5.55 -14.81 15.80
C ASP A 116 5.90 -14.92 14.29
N GLY A 117 7.12 -14.51 13.91
CA GLY A 117 7.61 -14.56 12.53
C GLY A 117 7.12 -13.43 11.63
N SER A 118 6.36 -12.46 12.14
CA SER A 118 5.84 -11.34 11.35
C SER A 118 6.40 -10.00 11.85
N LEU A 119 6.88 -9.19 10.91
CA LEU A 119 7.16 -7.77 11.14
C LEU A 119 5.86 -6.99 11.00
N THR A 120 5.55 -6.17 12.01
CA THR A 120 4.44 -5.22 12.00
C THR A 120 4.96 -3.81 12.14
N LEU A 121 4.44 -2.88 11.34
CA LEU A 121 4.69 -1.45 11.47
C LEU A 121 3.40 -0.71 11.85
N THR A 122 3.50 0.21 12.81
CA THR A 122 2.40 1.08 13.25
C THR A 122 2.81 2.54 13.14
N PHE A 123 1.97 3.36 12.52
CA PHE A 123 2.21 4.80 12.39
C PHE A 123 0.92 5.59 12.11
N SER A 124 0.96 6.89 12.41
CA SER A 124 -0.13 7.84 12.13
C SER A 124 0.33 8.96 11.22
N LEU A 125 -0.47 9.28 10.22
CA LEU A 125 -0.29 10.46 9.37
C LEU A 125 -1.31 11.54 9.73
N LYS A 126 -0.94 12.80 9.51
CA LYS A 126 -1.84 13.95 9.68
C LYS A 126 -1.83 14.76 8.39
N PRO A 127 -2.96 15.35 7.96
CA PRO A 127 -2.94 16.31 6.87
C PRO A 127 -1.97 17.46 7.16
N GLU A 128 -1.19 17.90 6.17
CA GLU A 128 -0.33 19.09 6.31
C GLU A 128 -1.14 20.35 6.58
N GLN A 129 -2.36 20.40 6.02
CA GLN A 129 -3.32 21.46 6.23
C GLN A 129 -4.60 20.89 6.81
N LYS A 130 -5.20 21.66 7.73
CA LYS A 130 -6.47 21.28 8.35
C LYS A 130 -7.54 21.00 7.30
N THR A 131 -7.97 19.74 7.22
CA THR A 131 -8.87 19.25 6.17
C THR A 131 -10.18 18.82 6.80
N PHE A 132 -11.26 19.50 6.44
CA PHE A 132 -12.60 19.18 6.93
C PHE A 132 -13.25 18.04 6.14
N LEU A 133 -13.89 17.13 6.86
CA LEU A 133 -14.72 16.07 6.29
C LEU A 133 -16.05 16.67 5.83
N LYS A 134 -16.09 17.10 4.56
CA LYS A 134 -17.25 17.68 3.88
C LYS A 134 -17.31 17.16 2.45
N GLY A 135 -18.48 16.71 2.00
CA GLY A 135 -18.60 16.07 0.70
C GLY A 135 -17.92 14.70 0.68
N THR A 136 -17.30 14.35 -0.44
CA THR A 136 -16.67 13.03 -0.62
C THR A 136 -15.18 13.12 -0.28
N THR A 137 -14.72 12.27 0.64
CA THR A 137 -13.29 12.06 0.89
C THR A 137 -12.95 10.60 0.61
N ILE A 138 -11.89 10.38 -0.17
CA ILE A 138 -11.42 9.05 -0.58
C ILE A 138 -10.04 8.83 0.03
N PHE A 139 -9.86 7.70 0.69
CA PHE A 139 -8.61 7.25 1.29
C PHE A 139 -8.20 5.94 0.62
N GLY A 140 -7.00 5.90 0.03
CA GLY A 140 -6.44 4.70 -0.56
C GLY A 140 -5.02 4.47 -0.05
N ILE A 141 -4.72 3.23 0.35
CA ILE A 141 -3.39 2.83 0.78
C ILE A 141 -2.81 1.92 -0.30
N TYR A 142 -1.97 2.47 -1.17
CA TYR A 142 -1.40 1.74 -2.30
C TYR A 142 -0.10 2.34 -2.79
N ASP A 143 0.76 1.48 -3.32
CA ASP A 143 2.00 1.85 -3.99
C ASP A 143 1.74 2.12 -5.47
N LYS A 144 2.05 3.34 -5.91
CA LYS A 144 1.91 3.77 -7.31
C LYS A 144 2.87 3.04 -8.25
N THR A 145 3.96 2.51 -7.71
CA THR A 145 4.99 1.79 -8.46
C THR A 145 4.67 0.31 -8.64
N LEU A 146 3.63 -0.21 -7.96
CA LEU A 146 3.26 -1.63 -7.91
C LEU A 146 4.36 -2.56 -7.37
N TYR A 147 5.39 -2.01 -6.70
CA TYR A 147 6.42 -2.82 -6.03
C TYR A 147 5.86 -3.52 -4.79
N THR A 148 5.06 -2.78 -4.01
CA THR A 148 4.39 -3.25 -2.80
C THR A 148 2.89 -3.41 -3.02
N ALA A 149 2.33 -4.59 -2.75
CA ALA A 149 0.88 -4.76 -2.64
C ALA A 149 0.45 -4.52 -1.21
N VAL A 150 -0.47 -3.56 -1.04
CA VAL A 150 -1.16 -3.33 0.23
C VAL A 150 -2.58 -3.85 0.06
N ASP A 151 -2.92 -4.87 0.84
CA ASP A 151 -4.26 -5.47 0.84
C ASP A 151 -4.88 -5.39 2.23
N PHE A 152 -6.19 -5.61 2.28
CA PHE A 152 -6.99 -5.61 3.49
C PHE A 152 -7.77 -6.91 3.53
N ALA A 153 -7.56 -7.73 4.55
CA ALA A 153 -8.23 -9.03 4.65
C ALA A 153 -9.75 -8.92 4.57
N THR A 154 -10.32 -7.87 5.17
CA THR A 154 -11.77 -7.61 5.16
C THR A 154 -12.09 -6.12 5.09
N ASP A 155 -13.34 -5.77 4.76
CA ASP A 155 -13.82 -4.39 4.80
C ASP A 155 -13.86 -3.79 6.22
N ASN A 156 -13.71 -4.63 7.25
CA ASN A 156 -13.60 -4.22 8.64
C ASN A 156 -12.19 -3.77 9.02
N ASP A 157 -11.21 -3.96 8.13
CA ASP A 157 -9.85 -3.46 8.33
C ASP A 157 -9.68 -2.01 7.85
N LEU A 158 -10.70 -1.41 7.21
CA LEU A 158 -10.76 0.02 6.87
C LEU A 158 -11.82 0.74 7.70
N THR A 159 -11.46 1.27 8.86
CA THR A 159 -12.41 1.80 9.85
C THR A 159 -12.41 3.32 9.93
N THR A 160 -13.41 3.84 10.64
CA THR A 160 -13.61 5.28 10.90
C THR A 160 -13.98 5.48 12.36
N SER A 161 -13.40 6.47 13.03
CA SER A 161 -13.73 6.79 14.43
C SER A 161 -13.77 8.30 14.71
N GLY A 162 -14.35 8.66 15.85
CA GLY A 162 -14.60 10.05 16.24
C GLY A 162 -16.01 10.53 15.86
N GLN A 163 -16.53 11.46 16.66
CA GLN A 163 -17.95 11.86 16.63
C GLN A 163 -18.37 12.44 15.27
N ALA A 164 -17.49 13.20 14.61
CA ALA A 164 -17.83 13.86 13.36
C ALA A 164 -18.00 12.89 12.19
N LEU A 165 -17.38 11.71 12.24
CA LEU A 165 -17.58 10.66 11.24
C LEU A 165 -18.90 9.90 11.43
N GLY A 166 -19.54 10.00 12.60
CA GLY A 166 -20.85 9.38 12.86
C GLY A 166 -21.99 9.92 11.99
N ARG A 167 -21.83 11.12 11.39
CA ARG A 167 -22.80 11.70 10.44
C ARG A 167 -22.55 11.28 8.98
N CYS A 168 -21.44 10.60 8.72
CA CYS A 168 -20.96 10.32 7.37
C CYS A 168 -21.30 8.88 6.96
N LYS A 169 -21.51 8.66 5.66
CA LYS A 169 -21.65 7.32 5.10
C LYS A 169 -20.28 6.77 4.74
N ARG A 170 -19.97 5.57 5.20
CA ARG A 170 -18.74 4.82 4.88
C ARG A 170 -19.03 3.79 3.79
N LYS A 171 -18.14 3.67 2.80
CA LYS A 171 -18.16 2.59 1.80
C LYS A 171 -16.74 2.14 1.48
N VAL A 172 -16.49 0.84 1.51
CA VAL A 172 -15.24 0.26 0.99
C VAL A 172 -15.48 -0.14 -0.46
N ILE A 173 -14.57 0.25 -1.34
CA ILE A 173 -14.56 -0.13 -2.75
C ILE A 173 -13.38 -1.07 -2.97
N ARG A 174 -13.66 -2.26 -3.48
CA ARG A 174 -12.66 -3.24 -3.93
C ARG A 174 -12.83 -3.44 -5.43
N PRO A 175 -12.07 -2.70 -6.27
CA PRO A 175 -12.17 -2.86 -7.71
C PRO A 175 -11.74 -4.28 -8.11
N ASN A 176 -12.51 -4.93 -8.99
CA ASN A 176 -12.09 -6.20 -9.59
C ASN A 176 -11.11 -5.90 -10.73
N PRO A 177 -9.83 -6.32 -10.65
CA PRO A 177 -8.85 -5.98 -11.67
C PRO A 177 -9.23 -6.45 -13.07
N LYS A 178 -9.92 -7.59 -13.21
CA LYS A 178 -10.34 -8.11 -14.52
C LYS A 178 -11.41 -7.23 -15.15
N GLU A 179 -12.37 -6.78 -14.36
CA GLU A 179 -13.44 -5.87 -14.82
C GLU A 179 -12.85 -4.51 -15.14
N VAL A 180 -12.00 -3.96 -14.25
CA VAL A 180 -11.29 -2.70 -14.47
C VAL A 180 -10.49 -2.74 -15.78
N MET A 181 -9.76 -3.82 -16.04
CA MET A 181 -9.00 -3.97 -17.29
C MET A 181 -9.91 -4.11 -18.52
N ALA A 182 -11.01 -4.84 -18.42
CA ALA A 182 -11.97 -5.01 -19.51
C ALA A 182 -12.67 -3.69 -19.88
N GLU A 183 -13.10 -2.93 -18.88
CA GLU A 183 -13.81 -1.65 -19.06
C GLU A 183 -12.88 -0.52 -19.53
N ASN A 184 -11.62 -0.55 -19.11
CA ASN A 184 -10.67 0.52 -19.39
C ASN A 184 -9.65 0.16 -20.48
N GLN A 185 -9.84 -0.92 -21.24
CA GLN A 185 -8.82 -1.45 -22.16
C GLN A 185 -8.25 -0.40 -23.13
N ALA A 186 -9.11 0.43 -23.75
CA ALA A 186 -8.68 1.49 -24.65
C ALA A 186 -7.94 2.64 -23.91
N ALA A 187 -8.45 3.03 -22.74
CA ALA A 187 -7.82 4.06 -21.90
C ALA A 187 -6.44 3.59 -21.39
N LEU A 188 -6.35 2.36 -20.86
CA LEU A 188 -5.11 1.73 -20.39
C LEU A 188 -4.08 1.60 -21.52
N THR A 189 -4.52 1.21 -22.72
CA THR A 189 -3.65 1.16 -23.90
C THR A 189 -3.13 2.56 -24.24
N SER A 190 -4.01 3.56 -24.28
CA SER A 190 -3.60 4.94 -24.57
C SER A 190 -2.63 5.49 -23.51
N MET A 191 -2.90 5.25 -22.22
CA MET A 191 -2.08 5.65 -21.09
C MET A 191 -0.70 5.00 -21.11
N PHE A 192 -0.62 3.72 -21.50
CA PHE A 192 0.65 3.03 -21.68
C PHE A 192 1.54 3.68 -22.74
N PHE A 193 0.95 4.13 -23.86
CA PHE A 193 1.73 4.75 -24.93
C PHE A 193 2.00 6.25 -24.71
N SER A 194 1.12 6.97 -24.01
CA SER A 194 1.26 8.41 -23.79
C SER A 194 2.12 8.75 -22.57
N ASP A 195 2.07 7.93 -21.52
CA ASP A 195 2.85 8.11 -20.30
C ASP A 195 3.15 6.75 -19.62
N PRO A 196 4.04 5.93 -20.22
CA PRO A 196 4.38 4.60 -19.71
C PRO A 196 5.02 4.62 -18.31
N LYS A 197 5.45 5.78 -17.81
CA LYS A 197 6.18 5.91 -16.53
C LYS A 197 5.43 6.71 -15.45
N GLY A 198 4.41 7.48 -15.80
CA GLY A 198 3.69 8.35 -14.87
C GLY A 198 2.21 8.02 -14.65
N THR A 199 1.66 7.01 -15.35
CA THR A 199 0.28 6.59 -15.12
C THR A 199 0.13 5.82 -13.80
N ASP A 200 -0.65 6.35 -12.87
CA ASP A 200 -1.00 5.73 -11.58
C ASP A 200 -2.07 4.64 -11.76
N TYR A 201 -1.70 3.52 -12.35
CA TYR A 201 -2.59 2.37 -12.56
C TYR A 201 -3.13 1.81 -11.25
N SER A 202 -2.35 1.92 -10.17
CA SER A 202 -2.72 1.44 -8.84
C SER A 202 -4.02 2.05 -8.35
N LEU A 203 -4.31 3.32 -8.67
CA LEU A 203 -5.58 3.97 -8.32
C LEU A 203 -6.82 3.23 -8.84
N LEU A 204 -6.73 2.58 -10.00
CA LEU A 204 -7.85 1.89 -10.64
C LEU A 204 -8.18 0.56 -9.98
N VAL A 205 -7.20 -0.07 -9.35
CA VAL A 205 -7.31 -1.41 -8.77
C VAL A 205 -7.22 -1.44 -7.25
N ALA A 206 -6.77 -0.35 -6.63
CA ALA A 206 -6.58 -0.27 -5.19
C ALA A 206 -7.90 -0.30 -4.42
N THR A 207 -7.93 -1.11 -3.37
CA THR A 207 -8.96 -1.03 -2.34
C THR A 207 -8.93 0.35 -1.69
N ARG A 208 -10.09 0.98 -1.57
CA ARG A 208 -10.21 2.34 -1.02
C ARG A 208 -11.42 2.50 -0.13
N LEU A 209 -11.30 3.40 0.83
CA LEU A 209 -12.35 3.84 1.73
C LEU A 209 -12.92 5.17 1.23
N GLU A 210 -14.21 5.20 0.95
CA GLU A 210 -14.95 6.41 0.62
C GLU A 210 -15.82 6.83 1.81
N VAL A 211 -15.68 8.09 2.21
CA VAL A 211 -16.47 8.71 3.28
C VAL A 211 -17.23 9.88 2.69
N GLN A 212 -18.56 9.82 2.77
CA GLN A 212 -19.45 10.87 2.35
C GLN A 212 -20.04 11.60 3.57
N CYS A 213 -19.58 12.83 3.76
CA CYS A 213 -20.19 13.86 4.62
C CYS A 213 -20.65 15.02 3.70
#